data_AF-A0A2S5CAA8-F1
#
_entry.id   AF-A0A2S5CAA8-F1
#
_cell.length_a   1.000
_cell.length_b   1.000
_cell.length_c   1.000
_cell.angle_alpha   90.00
_cell.angle_beta   90.00
_cell.angle_gamma   90.00
#
_symmetry.space_group_name_H-M   'P 1'
#
loop_
_entity.id
_entity.type
_entity.pdbx_description
1 polymer ?
#
loop_
_entity_poly.entity_id
_entity_poly.type
_entity_poly.pdbx_seq_one_letter_code
_entity_poly.pdbx_strand_id
1 'polypeptide(L)'
;MSTRSDITDGVFSTTRNSGLVYTEKLGWIDLGHAQGNDARALKDKLDNESYPQYFEEYGDWYFPVSYHQEMAKKGRFPGYEFTFHTGVNTQVMVKACLSPESKARVALTIMYGTAIRFEAWQNSILFNWYTDSGFSAEDLVSDLVGFYRVFGKGPDPLWLAKPVSYETAIQIWDSHGPIGHYKNTTFSPLQFSLHPPMKHGEPVRKNLPAWLNYIKPFGHEYNNFFLNQFRNRPIDNFFSDRSRINHELYGSITSSYTKNYSDDPFERPMYFLFNPHQPHYVW
;
A
#
# COMPACT_ATOMS: atom_id res chain seq x y z
N MET A 1 12.72 2.27 -5.22
CA MET A 1 12.47 3.43 -6.09
C MET A 1 12.88 3.04 -7.49
N SER A 2 11.94 3.15 -8.43
CA SER A 2 12.14 2.80 -9.82
C SER A 2 13.21 3.66 -10.48
N THR A 3 13.94 3.05 -11.40
CA THR A 3 15.03 3.66 -12.15
C THR A 3 14.78 3.53 -13.65
N ARG A 4 15.53 4.28 -14.45
CA ARG A 4 15.44 4.23 -15.91
C ARG A 4 15.65 2.81 -16.46
N SER A 5 16.51 2.00 -15.83
CA SER A 5 16.79 0.62 -16.24
C SER A 5 15.63 -0.34 -15.99
N ASP A 6 14.69 0.04 -15.12
CA ASP A 6 13.51 -0.78 -14.85
C ASP A 6 12.45 -0.64 -15.96
N ILE A 7 12.59 0.36 -16.84
CA ILE A 7 11.63 0.62 -17.92
C ILE A 7 11.57 -0.59 -18.87
N THR A 8 10.36 -1.05 -19.15
CA THR A 8 10.07 -2.15 -20.08
C THR A 8 9.02 -1.71 -21.10
N ASP A 9 8.94 -2.46 -22.20
CA ASP A 9 7.88 -2.25 -23.19
C ASP A 9 6.50 -2.56 -22.61
N GLY A 10 5.54 -1.67 -22.86
CA GLY A 10 4.16 -1.78 -22.38
C GLY A 10 3.42 -3.01 -22.91
N VAL A 11 3.86 -3.61 -24.03
CA VAL A 11 3.30 -4.88 -24.54
C VAL A 11 3.41 -6.01 -23.51
N PHE A 12 4.40 -5.93 -22.60
CA PHE A 12 4.62 -6.92 -21.55
C PHE A 12 3.98 -6.55 -20.20
N SER A 13 3.23 -5.45 -20.13
CA SER A 13 2.64 -4.95 -18.87
C SER A 13 1.78 -5.99 -18.15
N THR A 14 1.00 -6.80 -18.86
CA THR A 14 0.11 -7.81 -18.27
C THR A 14 0.79 -9.14 -17.97
N THR A 15 2.00 -9.37 -18.49
CA THR A 15 2.69 -10.68 -18.41
C THR A 15 3.97 -10.65 -17.57
N ARG A 16 4.59 -9.48 -17.39
CA ARG A 16 5.77 -9.33 -16.53
C ARG A 16 5.37 -9.11 -15.08
N ASN A 17 6.20 -9.65 -14.19
CA ASN A 17 6.02 -9.55 -12.73
C ASN A 17 6.83 -8.39 -12.11
N SER A 18 7.65 -7.69 -12.91
CA SER A 18 8.48 -6.57 -12.46
C SER A 18 8.84 -5.67 -13.64
N GLY A 19 9.29 -4.46 -13.31
CA GLY A 19 9.63 -3.42 -14.27
C GLY A 19 8.70 -2.22 -14.15
N LEU A 20 9.03 -1.18 -14.90
CA LEU A 20 8.32 0.09 -14.93
C LEU A 20 7.74 0.31 -16.32
N VAL A 21 6.45 0.61 -16.41
CA VAL A 21 5.80 0.93 -17.68
C VAL A 21 5.13 2.29 -17.60
N TYR A 22 5.02 2.96 -18.75
CA TYR A 22 4.17 4.14 -18.88
C TYR A 22 2.86 3.79 -19.57
N THR A 23 1.77 4.41 -19.14
CA THR A 23 0.42 4.19 -19.68
C THR A 23 -0.26 5.52 -20.01
N GLU A 24 -1.04 5.58 -21.08
CA GLU A 24 -1.73 6.82 -21.49
C GLU A 24 -2.77 7.28 -20.46
N LYS A 25 -3.32 6.37 -19.66
CA LYS A 25 -4.40 6.68 -18.70
C LYS A 25 -3.90 6.87 -17.28
N LEU A 26 -2.93 6.07 -16.83
CA LEU A 26 -2.49 6.07 -15.43
C LEU A 26 -1.09 6.66 -15.22
N GLY A 27 -0.35 6.99 -16.29
CA GLY A 27 1.04 7.43 -16.17
C GLY A 27 1.97 6.25 -15.88
N TRP A 28 3.00 6.50 -15.04
CA TRP A 28 3.96 5.47 -14.63
C TRP A 28 3.32 4.43 -13.70
N ILE A 29 3.63 3.15 -13.94
CA ILE A 29 3.17 2.01 -13.14
C ILE A 29 4.34 1.05 -12.89
N ASP A 30 4.57 0.73 -11.62
CA ASP A 30 5.45 -0.35 -11.18
C ASP A 30 4.71 -1.68 -11.30
N LEU A 31 5.24 -2.58 -12.14
CA LEU A 31 4.63 -3.88 -12.42
C LEU A 31 4.72 -4.86 -11.25
N GLY A 32 5.68 -4.70 -10.34
CA GLY A 32 5.79 -5.49 -9.12
C GLY A 32 4.64 -5.20 -8.16
N HIS A 33 4.39 -3.92 -7.89
CA HIS A 33 3.24 -3.47 -7.09
C HIS A 33 1.92 -3.83 -7.77
N ALA A 34 1.83 -3.61 -9.09
CA ALA A 34 0.65 -3.94 -9.88
C ALA A 34 0.32 -5.43 -9.97
N GLN A 35 1.13 -6.36 -9.43
CA GLN A 35 0.74 -7.78 -9.29
C GLN A 35 -0.35 -8.00 -8.23
N GLY A 36 -0.46 -7.10 -7.25
CA GLY A 36 -1.45 -7.21 -6.18
C GLY A 36 -1.17 -8.35 -5.21
N ASN A 37 0.10 -8.73 -5.00
CA ASN A 37 0.44 -9.79 -4.04
C ASN A 37 -0.05 -9.46 -2.62
N ASP A 38 0.18 -8.22 -2.17
CA ASP A 38 -0.31 -7.72 -0.87
C ASP A 38 -1.83 -7.75 -0.77
N ALA A 39 -2.51 -7.34 -1.85
CA ALA A 39 -3.97 -7.38 -1.94
C ALA A 39 -4.50 -8.83 -1.88
N ARG A 40 -3.80 -9.78 -2.50
CA ARG A 40 -4.14 -11.20 -2.47
C ARG A 40 -3.98 -11.79 -1.08
N ALA A 41 -2.87 -11.52 -0.40
CA ALA A 41 -2.65 -11.93 0.97
C ALA A 41 -3.74 -11.37 1.92
N LEU A 42 -4.12 -10.11 1.75
CA LEU A 42 -5.22 -9.51 2.51
C LEU A 42 -6.58 -10.13 2.16
N LYS A 43 -6.84 -10.42 0.89
CA LYS A 43 -8.04 -11.12 0.45
C LYS A 43 -8.16 -12.50 1.10
N ASP A 44 -7.07 -13.26 1.13
CA ASP A 44 -7.05 -14.59 1.75
C ASP A 44 -7.37 -14.51 3.25
N LYS A 45 -6.83 -13.52 3.98
CA LYS A 45 -7.19 -13.27 5.38
C LYS A 45 -8.68 -12.96 5.56
N LEU A 46 -9.24 -12.10 4.70
CA LEU A 46 -10.65 -11.71 4.75
C LEU A 46 -11.59 -12.84 4.36
N ASP A 47 -11.19 -13.73 3.45
CA ASP A 47 -12.01 -14.85 3.00
C ASP A 47 -11.95 -16.03 3.96
N ASN A 48 -10.80 -16.28 4.59
CA ASN A 48 -10.64 -17.36 5.56
C ASN A 48 -11.30 -17.08 6.90
N GLU A 49 -11.52 -15.80 7.25
CA GLU A 49 -12.15 -15.36 8.52
C GLU A 49 -11.59 -16.09 9.76
N SER A 50 -10.27 -16.21 9.86
CA SER A 50 -9.63 -17.09 10.85
C SER A 50 -9.88 -16.64 12.29
N TYR A 51 -10.28 -17.59 13.14
CA TYR A 51 -10.56 -17.40 14.58
C TYR A 51 -11.67 -16.36 14.88
N PRO A 52 -12.88 -16.53 14.31
CA PRO A 52 -13.98 -15.62 14.60
C PRO A 52 -14.46 -15.82 16.05
N GLN A 53 -14.71 -14.72 16.74
CA GLN A 53 -15.21 -14.70 18.12
C GLN A 53 -16.45 -13.80 18.20
N TYR A 54 -17.46 -14.25 18.95
CA TYR A 54 -18.62 -13.44 19.28
C TYR A 54 -18.30 -12.45 20.41
N PHE A 55 -18.71 -11.20 20.23
CA PHE A 55 -18.58 -10.16 21.24
C PHE A 55 -19.96 -9.60 21.61
N GLU A 56 -20.44 -9.94 22.81
CA GLU A 56 -21.77 -9.56 23.31
C GLU A 56 -22.03 -8.04 23.25
N GLU A 57 -21.02 -7.22 23.58
CA GLU A 57 -21.07 -5.75 23.54
C GLU A 57 -21.45 -5.20 22.15
N TYR A 58 -21.07 -5.92 21.09
CA TYR A 58 -21.33 -5.54 19.70
C TYR A 58 -22.44 -6.37 19.06
N GLY A 59 -22.95 -7.38 19.75
CA GLY A 59 -23.97 -8.29 19.25
C GLY A 59 -23.57 -9.09 18.01
N ASP A 60 -22.27 -9.25 17.73
CA ASP A 60 -21.80 -9.81 16.45
C ASP A 60 -20.47 -10.57 16.56
N TRP A 61 -20.14 -11.30 15.50
CA TRP A 61 -18.89 -12.06 15.35
C TRP A 61 -17.83 -11.21 14.65
N TYR A 62 -16.61 -11.24 15.18
CA TYR A 62 -15.46 -10.54 14.61
C TYR A 62 -14.24 -11.44 14.56
N PHE A 63 -13.35 -11.19 13.61
CA PHE A 63 -12.06 -11.87 13.49
C PHE A 63 -10.92 -10.86 13.27
N PRO A 64 -9.70 -11.15 13.75
CA PRO A 64 -8.58 -10.23 13.62
C PRO A 64 -8.02 -10.22 12.20
N VAL A 65 -7.70 -9.03 11.70
CA VAL A 65 -7.01 -8.83 10.42
C VAL A 65 -5.87 -7.84 10.62
N SER A 66 -4.68 -8.25 10.19
CA SER A 66 -3.50 -7.39 10.13
C SER A 66 -3.08 -7.12 8.68
N TYR A 67 -2.65 -5.90 8.43
CA TYR A 67 -2.03 -5.49 7.16
C TYR A 67 -0.88 -4.53 7.47
N HIS A 68 0.26 -4.71 6.81
CA HIS A 68 1.41 -3.85 7.02
C HIS A 68 2.04 -3.43 5.69
N GLN A 69 2.71 -2.28 5.72
CA GLN A 69 3.62 -1.84 4.68
C GLN A 69 4.94 -1.44 5.34
N GLU A 70 6.05 -1.81 4.71
CA GLU A 70 7.37 -1.60 5.28
C GLU A 70 8.45 -1.31 4.24
N MET A 71 9.57 -0.81 4.74
CA MET A 71 10.80 -0.66 4.00
C MET A 71 11.95 -1.32 4.76
N ALA A 72 12.89 -1.87 4.00
CA ALA A 72 14.10 -2.50 4.51
C ALA A 72 15.33 -1.70 4.07
N LYS A 73 16.28 -1.47 4.99
CA LYS A 73 17.59 -0.89 4.70
C LYS A 73 18.69 -1.78 5.25
N LYS A 74 19.61 -2.18 4.38
CA LYS A 74 20.81 -2.92 4.79
C LYS A 74 21.77 -1.98 5.52
N GLY A 75 22.28 -2.44 6.65
CA GLY A 75 23.30 -1.78 7.44
C GLY A 75 24.50 -2.70 7.67
N ARG A 76 25.66 -2.09 7.91
CA ARG A 76 26.91 -2.80 8.20
C ARG A 76 27.57 -2.20 9.43
N PHE A 77 27.86 -3.05 10.40
CA PHE A 77 28.84 -2.79 11.45
C PHE A 77 30.06 -3.68 11.21
N PRO A 78 31.27 -3.33 11.69
CA PRO A 78 32.46 -4.17 11.49
C PRO A 78 32.21 -5.62 11.94
N GLY A 79 32.24 -6.57 11.00
CA GLY A 79 31.98 -7.99 11.25
C GLY A 79 30.50 -8.41 11.33
N TYR A 80 29.55 -7.50 11.10
CA TYR A 80 28.11 -7.79 11.19
C TYR A 80 27.28 -7.07 10.12
N GLU A 81 26.59 -7.83 9.28
CA GLU A 81 25.60 -7.31 8.35
C GLU A 81 24.19 -7.51 8.92
N PHE A 82 23.40 -6.43 8.90
CA PHE A 82 22.01 -6.47 9.38
C PHE A 82 21.10 -5.77 8.37
N THR A 83 19.82 -6.08 8.43
CA THR A 83 18.78 -5.38 7.69
C THR A 83 17.81 -4.82 8.71
N PHE A 84 17.69 -3.51 8.73
CA PHE A 84 16.70 -2.82 9.53
C PHE A 84 15.43 -2.68 8.71
N HIS A 85 14.31 -3.14 9.26
CA HIS A 85 12.98 -2.96 8.68
C HIS A 85 12.20 -1.99 9.52
N THR A 86 11.45 -1.12 8.88
CA THR A 86 10.49 -0.27 9.57
C THR A 86 9.25 -0.12 8.72
N GLY A 87 8.10 -0.09 9.38
CA GLY A 87 6.83 -0.09 8.69
C GLY A 87 5.70 0.39 9.57
N VAL A 88 4.55 0.50 8.92
CA VAL A 88 3.28 0.76 9.56
C VAL A 88 2.46 -0.52 9.49
N ASN A 89 1.86 -0.88 10.62
CA ASN A 89 0.97 -2.02 10.72
C ASN A 89 -0.41 -1.56 11.20
N THR A 90 -1.44 -2.04 10.52
CA THR A 90 -2.84 -1.82 10.83
C THR A 90 -3.43 -3.10 11.38
N GLN A 91 -4.02 -3.02 12.57
CA GLN A 91 -4.73 -4.13 13.21
C GLN A 91 -6.18 -3.76 13.43
N VAL A 92 -7.08 -4.56 12.88
CA VAL A 92 -8.53 -4.34 12.99
C VAL A 92 -9.26 -5.65 13.28
N MET A 93 -10.42 -5.52 13.90
CA MET A 93 -11.37 -6.61 14.07
C MET A 93 -12.45 -6.45 12.99
N VAL A 94 -12.46 -7.34 12.00
CA VAL A 94 -13.42 -7.32 10.90
C VAL A 94 -14.64 -8.16 11.28
N LYS A 95 -15.83 -7.63 11.00
CA LYS A 95 -17.09 -8.35 11.20
C LYS A 95 -17.12 -9.61 10.31
N ALA A 96 -17.59 -10.72 10.86
CA ALA A 96 -17.69 -11.98 10.12
C ALA A 96 -18.80 -11.95 9.06
N CYS A 97 -18.73 -12.88 8.11
CA CYS A 97 -19.75 -13.13 7.09
C CYS A 97 -20.11 -11.90 6.21
N LEU A 98 -19.14 -10.99 5.99
CA LEU A 98 -19.33 -9.86 5.07
C LEU A 98 -19.44 -10.35 3.62
N SER A 99 -20.24 -9.63 2.82
CA SER A 99 -20.29 -9.88 1.37
C SER A 99 -18.93 -9.64 0.71
N PRO A 100 -18.63 -10.26 -0.44
CA PRO A 100 -17.38 -10.00 -1.17
C PRO A 100 -17.16 -8.52 -1.49
N GLU A 101 -18.23 -7.78 -1.74
CA GLU A 101 -18.18 -6.33 -2.02
C GLU A 101 -17.81 -5.53 -0.77
N SER A 102 -18.37 -5.88 0.39
CA SER A 102 -17.99 -5.29 1.66
C SER A 102 -16.54 -5.63 2.00
N LYS A 103 -16.09 -6.89 1.83
CA LYS A 103 -14.69 -7.29 2.03
C LYS A 103 -13.73 -6.50 1.14
N ALA A 104 -14.06 -6.27 -0.13
CA ALA A 104 -13.26 -5.44 -1.02
C ALA A 104 -13.13 -3.99 -0.51
N ARG A 105 -14.22 -3.40 -0.02
CA ARG A 105 -14.18 -2.05 0.58
C ARG A 105 -13.39 -2.03 1.88
N VAL A 106 -13.50 -3.07 2.73
CA VAL A 106 -12.69 -3.22 3.95
C VAL A 106 -11.21 -3.24 3.58
N ALA A 107 -10.83 -4.11 2.62
CA ALA A 107 -9.46 -4.23 2.14
C ALA A 107 -8.91 -2.90 1.63
N LEU A 108 -9.65 -2.21 0.75
CA LEU A 108 -9.21 -0.93 0.20
C LEU A 108 -9.05 0.16 1.28
N THR A 109 -9.93 0.16 2.29
CA THR A 109 -9.86 1.11 3.40
C THR A 109 -8.61 0.90 4.25
N ILE A 110 -8.32 -0.36 4.60
CA ILE A 110 -7.12 -0.73 5.37
C ILE A 110 -5.85 -0.43 4.58
N MET A 111 -5.79 -0.83 3.30
CA MET A 111 -4.62 -0.61 2.44
C MET A 111 -4.34 0.89 2.28
N TYR A 112 -5.36 1.66 1.91
CA TYR A 112 -5.20 3.10 1.70
C TYR A 112 -4.82 3.84 2.99
N GLY A 113 -5.48 3.54 4.12
CA GLY A 113 -5.13 4.14 5.41
C GLY A 113 -3.68 3.84 5.81
N THR A 114 -3.25 2.59 5.64
CA THR A 114 -1.89 2.14 5.94
C THR A 114 -0.87 2.87 5.06
N ALA A 115 -1.15 3.01 3.77
CA ALA A 115 -0.28 3.68 2.81
C ALA A 115 -0.09 5.16 3.12
N ILE A 116 -1.16 5.90 3.40
CA ILE A 116 -1.07 7.31 3.81
C ILE A 116 -0.25 7.47 5.09
N ARG A 117 -0.41 6.55 6.05
CA ARG A 117 0.37 6.61 7.29
C ARG A 117 1.84 6.22 7.08
N PHE A 118 2.10 5.24 6.22
CA PHE A 118 3.45 4.82 5.87
C PHE A 118 4.21 5.94 5.15
N GLU A 119 3.56 6.66 4.24
CA GLU A 119 4.12 7.85 3.60
C GLU A 119 4.46 8.93 4.63
N ALA A 120 3.52 9.23 5.53
CA ALA A 120 3.76 10.20 6.60
C ALA A 120 4.95 9.78 7.47
N TRP A 121 5.12 8.47 7.73
CA TRP A 121 6.30 7.95 8.41
C TRP A 121 7.58 8.14 7.61
N GLN A 122 7.60 7.75 6.33
CA GLN A 122 8.76 7.93 5.45
C GLN A 122 9.19 9.41 5.36
N ASN A 123 8.23 10.33 5.37
CA ASN A 123 8.47 11.78 5.42
C ASN A 123 8.98 12.25 6.80
N SER A 124 8.70 11.52 7.88
CA SER A 124 8.95 11.91 9.28
C SER A 124 10.18 11.27 9.94
N ILE A 125 10.90 10.34 9.31
CA ILE A 125 11.97 9.49 9.90
C ILE A 125 13.14 10.22 10.61
N LEU A 126 13.15 11.56 10.73
CA LEU A 126 14.13 12.38 11.47
C LEU A 126 15.54 12.39 10.82
N PHE A 127 15.88 13.07 9.72
CA PHE A 127 15.26 14.00 8.77
C PHE A 127 16.12 13.90 7.47
N ASN A 128 15.70 13.17 6.43
CA ASN A 128 16.54 12.86 5.24
C ASN A 128 17.86 12.12 5.55
N TRP A 129 17.82 10.88 6.04
CA TRP A 129 19.01 10.02 6.14
C TRP A 129 19.42 9.48 4.74
N TYR A 130 19.71 10.43 3.84
CA TYR A 130 20.27 10.35 2.50
C TYR A 130 19.50 9.51 1.47
N THR A 131 18.16 9.59 1.41
CA THR A 131 17.36 9.04 0.28
C THR A 131 16.03 9.78 0.09
N ASP A 132 15.63 10.00 -1.17
CA ASP A 132 14.33 10.56 -1.60
C ASP A 132 13.18 9.53 -1.49
N SER A 133 12.97 8.93 -0.31
CA SER A 133 12.23 7.66 -0.15
C SER A 133 10.73 7.77 0.15
N GLY A 134 10.08 8.92 -0.03
CA GLY A 134 8.60 9.02 0.00
C GLY A 134 7.96 8.53 -1.29
N PHE A 135 6.63 8.30 -1.30
CA PHE A 135 5.90 7.75 -2.46
C PHE A 135 6.27 8.43 -3.77
N SER A 136 6.72 7.63 -4.73
CA SER A 136 6.97 8.06 -6.10
C SER A 136 5.64 8.21 -6.86
N ALA A 137 5.70 8.74 -8.07
CA ALA A 137 4.50 9.04 -8.85
C ALA A 137 3.59 7.83 -9.07
N GLU A 138 4.19 6.65 -9.14
CA GLU A 138 3.59 5.38 -9.51
C GLU A 138 3.04 4.57 -8.32
N ASP A 139 3.57 4.73 -7.10
CA ASP A 139 3.41 3.75 -6.02
C ASP A 139 1.93 3.45 -5.70
N LEU A 140 1.18 4.47 -5.25
CA LEU A 140 -0.24 4.30 -4.88
C LEU A 140 -1.14 3.87 -6.04
N VAL A 141 -0.82 4.31 -7.27
CA VAL A 141 -1.61 3.96 -8.44
C VAL A 141 -1.32 2.51 -8.86
N SER A 142 -0.08 2.05 -8.69
CA SER A 142 0.35 0.68 -8.94
C SER A 142 -0.27 -0.29 -7.94
N ASP A 143 -0.27 0.06 -6.66
CA ASP A 143 -0.97 -0.69 -5.61
C ASP A 143 -2.48 -0.77 -5.90
N LEU A 144 -3.09 0.32 -6.37
CA LEU A 144 -4.50 0.34 -6.78
C LEU A 144 -4.77 -0.57 -7.98
N VAL A 145 -3.89 -0.58 -8.99
CA VAL A 145 -3.98 -1.52 -10.12
C VAL A 145 -3.91 -2.97 -9.61
N GLY A 146 -2.96 -3.28 -8.74
CA GLY A 146 -2.83 -4.60 -8.12
C GLY A 146 -4.09 -4.98 -7.33
N PHE A 147 -4.65 -4.05 -6.56
CA PHE A 147 -5.92 -4.23 -5.85
C PHE A 147 -7.05 -4.59 -6.80
N TYR A 148 -7.23 -3.88 -7.91
CA TYR A 148 -8.30 -4.16 -8.87
C TYR A 148 -8.07 -5.45 -9.68
N ARG A 149 -6.83 -5.92 -9.86
CA ARG A 149 -6.56 -7.26 -10.41
C ARG A 149 -7.01 -8.38 -9.48
N VAL A 150 -7.10 -8.11 -8.17
CA VAL A 150 -7.45 -9.10 -7.13
C VAL A 150 -8.93 -9.03 -6.72
N PHE A 151 -9.42 -7.84 -6.41
CA PHE A 151 -10.79 -7.60 -5.94
C PHE A 151 -11.74 -7.13 -7.05
N GLY A 152 -11.19 -6.75 -8.21
CA GLY A 152 -11.99 -6.26 -9.30
C GLY A 152 -12.74 -7.36 -10.06
N LYS A 153 -13.78 -6.96 -10.80
CA LYS A 153 -14.61 -7.84 -11.64
C LYS A 153 -14.42 -7.56 -13.14
N GLY A 154 -13.60 -6.56 -13.48
CA GLY A 154 -13.38 -6.10 -14.86
C GLY A 154 -12.17 -6.74 -15.54
N PRO A 155 -11.89 -6.34 -16.81
CA PRO A 155 -10.65 -6.69 -17.49
C PRO A 155 -9.41 -6.21 -16.72
N ASP A 156 -8.24 -6.76 -17.06
CA ASP A 156 -6.98 -6.33 -16.45
C ASP A 156 -6.81 -4.80 -16.58
N PRO A 157 -6.69 -4.05 -15.46
CA PRO A 157 -6.56 -2.60 -15.48
C PRO A 157 -5.35 -2.12 -16.28
N LEU A 158 -4.26 -2.89 -16.37
CA LEU A 158 -3.09 -2.52 -17.16
C LEU A 158 -3.40 -2.49 -18.66
N TRP A 159 -4.24 -3.42 -19.14
CA TRP A 159 -4.69 -3.39 -20.53
C TRP A 159 -5.56 -2.16 -20.80
N LEU A 160 -6.48 -1.83 -19.89
CA LEU A 160 -7.35 -0.64 -19.99
C LEU A 160 -6.57 0.67 -19.87
N ALA A 161 -5.40 0.66 -19.21
CA ALA A 161 -4.55 1.82 -19.03
C ALA A 161 -3.84 2.29 -20.31
N LYS A 162 -3.83 1.45 -21.36
CA LYS A 162 -3.12 1.68 -22.63
C LYS A 162 -1.62 1.91 -22.44
N PRO A 163 -0.86 0.83 -22.15
CA PRO A 163 0.59 0.88 -22.05
C PRO A 163 1.21 1.37 -23.37
N VAL A 164 2.24 2.21 -23.28
CA VAL A 164 2.96 2.73 -24.45
C VAL A 164 4.19 1.88 -24.77
N SER A 165 4.80 2.10 -25.94
CA SER A 165 6.04 1.41 -26.32
C SER A 165 7.21 1.80 -25.42
N TYR A 166 8.23 0.95 -25.38
CA TYR A 166 9.47 1.23 -24.64
C TYR A 166 10.09 2.59 -25.03
N GLU A 167 10.18 2.89 -26.33
CA GLU A 167 10.78 4.13 -26.84
C GLU A 167 10.02 5.36 -26.35
N THR A 168 8.69 5.27 -26.33
CA THR A 168 7.83 6.36 -25.85
C THR A 168 8.03 6.58 -24.36
N ALA A 169 8.04 5.50 -23.56
CA ALA A 169 8.28 5.58 -22.12
C ALA A 169 9.67 6.17 -21.81
N ILE A 170 10.70 5.76 -22.55
CA ILE A 170 12.05 6.29 -22.40
C ILE A 170 12.12 7.78 -22.73
N GLN A 171 11.47 8.23 -23.80
CA GLN A 171 11.43 9.66 -24.13
C GLN A 171 10.77 10.50 -23.02
N ILE A 172 9.70 9.99 -22.41
CA ILE A 172 9.04 10.64 -21.28
C ILE A 172 10.00 10.70 -20.08
N TRP A 173 10.67 9.60 -19.76
CA TRP A 173 11.65 9.56 -18.68
C TRP A 173 12.79 10.55 -18.92
N ASP A 174 13.38 10.55 -20.12
CA ASP A 174 14.51 11.41 -20.45
C ASP A 174 14.14 12.90 -20.47
N SER A 175 12.86 13.22 -20.69
CA SER A 175 12.34 14.59 -20.67
C SER A 175 12.00 15.09 -19.25
N HIS A 176 11.55 14.22 -18.36
CA HIS A 176 11.04 14.60 -17.04
C HIS A 176 11.94 14.18 -15.87
N GLY A 177 12.93 13.31 -16.12
CA GLY A 177 13.84 12.80 -15.12
C GLY A 177 13.26 11.70 -14.24
N PRO A 178 13.96 11.34 -13.15
CA PRO A 178 13.55 10.29 -12.23
C PRO A 178 12.19 10.52 -11.60
N ILE A 179 11.33 9.50 -11.62
CA ILE A 179 9.94 9.62 -11.17
C ILE A 179 9.78 9.76 -9.65
N GLY A 180 10.81 9.37 -8.88
CA GLY A 180 10.84 9.57 -7.43
C GLY A 180 10.77 11.03 -7.00
N HIS A 181 11.16 11.98 -7.86
CA HIS A 181 11.03 13.41 -7.58
C HIS A 181 9.56 13.88 -7.57
N TYR A 182 8.66 13.14 -8.20
CA TYR A 182 7.24 13.49 -8.31
C TYR A 182 6.45 12.70 -7.28
N LYS A 183 6.06 13.36 -6.18
CA LYS A 183 5.32 12.70 -5.10
C LYS A 183 3.83 12.58 -5.42
N ASN A 184 3.27 11.38 -5.22
CA ASN A 184 1.85 11.13 -5.39
C ASN A 184 1.24 10.44 -4.18
N THR A 185 0.46 11.20 -3.41
CA THR A 185 -0.14 10.79 -2.14
C THR A 185 -1.63 10.45 -2.25
N THR A 186 -2.13 10.36 -3.48
CA THR A 186 -3.54 10.05 -3.76
C THR A 186 -3.62 9.01 -4.85
N PHE A 187 -4.77 8.36 -4.99
CA PHE A 187 -5.02 7.48 -6.12
C PHE A 187 -5.14 8.19 -7.48
N SER A 188 -5.11 9.52 -7.52
CA SER A 188 -5.16 10.26 -8.79
C SER A 188 -3.87 10.07 -9.59
N PRO A 189 -3.95 9.57 -10.84
CA PRO A 189 -2.79 9.42 -11.71
C PRO A 189 -2.07 10.74 -12.00
N LEU A 190 -0.75 10.67 -12.12
CA LEU A 190 0.09 11.77 -12.62
C LEU A 190 0.45 11.51 -14.08
N GLN A 191 -0.03 12.36 -14.99
CA GLN A 191 0.24 12.26 -16.43
C GLN A 191 1.31 13.23 -16.88
N PHE A 192 2.31 12.68 -17.56
CA PHE A 192 3.41 13.39 -18.19
C PHE A 192 3.09 13.64 -19.67
N SER A 193 3.75 14.63 -20.28
CA SER A 193 3.46 15.02 -21.66
C SER A 193 3.85 13.90 -22.64
N LEU A 194 2.89 13.46 -23.46
CA LEU A 194 3.08 12.40 -24.45
C LEU A 194 3.58 12.91 -25.81
N HIS A 195 3.57 14.22 -26.05
CA HIS A 195 3.82 14.79 -27.38
C HIS A 195 5.01 15.75 -27.40
N PRO A 196 5.87 15.65 -28.43
CA PRO A 196 6.89 16.65 -28.71
C PRO A 196 6.28 18.02 -29.09
N PRO A 197 6.90 19.14 -28.69
CA PRO A 197 8.03 19.22 -27.77
C PRO A 197 7.56 18.83 -26.35
N MET A 198 8.22 17.82 -25.76
CA MET A 198 7.96 17.44 -24.38
C MET A 198 8.43 18.60 -23.51
N LYS A 199 7.48 19.45 -23.09
CA LYS A 199 7.79 20.61 -22.27
C LYS A 199 8.17 20.11 -20.89
N HIS A 200 9.34 20.54 -20.41
CA HIS A 200 9.65 20.46 -18.99
C HIS A 200 8.53 21.17 -18.22
N GLY A 201 7.88 20.42 -17.34
CA GLY A 201 6.70 20.86 -16.61
C GLY A 201 6.24 19.77 -15.64
N GLU A 202 5.51 20.19 -14.61
CA GLU A 202 4.95 19.27 -13.63
C GLU A 202 3.89 18.37 -14.28
N PRO A 203 3.85 17.08 -13.91
CA PRO A 203 2.82 16.18 -14.41
C PRO A 203 1.43 16.65 -13.99
N VAL A 204 0.46 16.44 -14.86
CA VAL A 204 -0.92 16.82 -14.61
C VAL A 204 -1.64 15.72 -13.86
N ARG A 205 -2.17 16.04 -12.69
CA ARG A 205 -3.06 15.13 -11.94
C ARG A 205 -4.36 14.91 -12.71
N LYS A 206 -4.75 13.65 -12.87
CA LYS A 206 -6.01 13.26 -13.53
C LYS A 206 -6.97 12.57 -12.57
N ASN A 207 -8.24 12.58 -12.94
CA ASN A 207 -9.25 11.78 -12.28
C ASN A 207 -9.06 10.30 -12.61
N LEU A 208 -9.35 9.44 -11.63
CA LEU A 208 -9.37 8.00 -11.84
C LEU A 208 -10.40 7.62 -12.90
N PRO A 209 -10.05 6.74 -13.85
CA PRO A 209 -11.01 6.14 -14.75
C PRO A 209 -12.10 5.36 -13.98
N ALA A 210 -13.32 5.31 -14.53
CA ALA A 210 -14.45 4.62 -13.88
C ALA A 210 -14.16 3.13 -13.57
N TRP A 211 -13.39 2.46 -14.44
CA TRP A 211 -12.98 1.07 -14.26
C TRP A 211 -11.99 0.85 -13.11
N LEU A 212 -11.42 1.90 -12.53
CA LEU A 212 -10.54 1.87 -11.35
C LEU A 212 -11.13 2.66 -10.16
N ASN A 213 -12.43 2.96 -10.17
CA ASN A 213 -13.07 3.84 -9.17
C ASN A 213 -14.44 3.35 -8.67
N TYR A 214 -14.84 2.12 -9.00
CA TYR A 214 -16.15 1.59 -8.59
C TYR A 214 -16.12 0.92 -7.20
N ILE A 215 -14.95 0.50 -6.72
CA ILE A 215 -14.73 0.13 -5.32
C ILE A 215 -14.11 1.36 -4.63
N LYS A 216 -14.75 1.81 -3.55
CA LYS A 216 -14.30 2.98 -2.80
C LYS A 216 -14.05 2.60 -1.35
N PRO A 217 -13.00 3.18 -0.72
CA PRO A 217 -12.82 3.04 0.71
C PRO A 217 -14.07 3.53 1.44
N PHE A 218 -14.30 2.99 2.63
CA PHE A 218 -15.34 3.50 3.51
C PHE A 218 -15.00 4.92 3.96
N GLY A 219 -16.02 5.75 4.08
CA GLY A 219 -15.94 6.99 4.84
C GLY A 219 -16.12 6.70 6.33
N HIS A 220 -16.92 7.51 7.02
CA HIS A 220 -17.21 7.34 8.44
C HIS A 220 -18.02 6.07 8.78
N GLU A 221 -18.58 5.39 7.77
CA GLU A 221 -19.42 4.20 7.96
C GLU A 221 -18.64 2.89 8.17
N TYR A 222 -17.30 2.91 8.18
CA TYR A 222 -16.51 1.69 8.28
C TYR A 222 -16.74 0.92 9.60
N ASN A 223 -17.13 1.61 10.67
CA ASN A 223 -17.39 1.01 11.99
C ASN A 223 -18.50 -0.07 11.95
N ASN A 224 -19.35 -0.05 10.92
CA ASN A 224 -20.35 -1.11 10.70
C ASN A 224 -19.75 -2.40 10.13
N PHE A 225 -18.49 -2.38 9.69
CA PHE A 225 -17.81 -3.45 8.97
C PHE A 225 -16.54 -3.93 9.69
N PHE A 226 -15.81 -3.03 10.34
CA PHE A 226 -14.66 -3.37 11.15
C PHE A 226 -14.38 -2.29 12.19
N LEU A 227 -13.68 -2.67 13.26
CA LEU A 227 -13.33 -1.82 14.38
C LEU A 227 -11.82 -1.89 14.63
N ASN A 228 -11.28 -0.93 15.38
CA ASN A 228 -9.90 -1.02 15.82
C ASN A 228 -9.70 -2.22 16.75
N GLN A 229 -8.53 -2.83 16.68
CA GLN A 229 -8.13 -3.91 17.56
C GLN A 229 -7.26 -3.40 18.71
N PHE A 230 -7.54 -3.86 19.93
CA PHE A 230 -6.62 -3.73 21.06
C PHE A 230 -6.69 -5.01 21.90
N ARG A 231 -5.53 -5.61 22.20
CA ARG A 231 -5.45 -6.87 22.96
C ARG A 231 -6.42 -7.94 22.43
N ASN A 232 -6.49 -8.08 21.10
CA ASN A 232 -7.37 -9.01 20.37
C ASN A 232 -8.87 -8.82 20.63
N ARG A 233 -9.31 -7.58 20.89
CA ARG A 233 -10.73 -7.22 21.05
C ARG A 233 -11.10 -6.01 20.17
N PRO A 234 -12.34 -5.95 19.66
CA PRO A 234 -12.85 -4.78 18.96
C PRO A 234 -13.06 -3.60 19.92
N ILE A 235 -12.75 -2.39 19.46
CA ILE A 235 -12.96 -1.12 20.19
C ILE A 235 -13.52 -0.06 19.24
N ASP A 236 -14.67 0.53 19.60
CA ASP A 236 -15.40 1.55 18.83
C ASP A 236 -15.02 3.01 19.16
N ASN A 237 -14.45 3.25 20.34
CA ASN A 237 -14.01 4.57 20.82
C ASN A 237 -12.49 4.60 21.03
N PHE A 238 -11.74 3.94 20.15
CA PHE A 238 -10.28 3.85 20.27
C PHE A 238 -9.64 5.26 20.26
N PHE A 239 -10.14 6.16 19.42
CA PHE A 239 -9.70 7.54 19.34
C PHE A 239 -10.85 8.52 19.57
N SER A 240 -10.54 9.78 19.90
CA SER A 240 -11.53 10.86 19.94
C SER A 240 -12.24 11.04 18.60
N ASP A 241 -11.51 10.86 17.50
CA ASP A 241 -12.07 10.67 16.18
C ASP A 241 -12.45 9.20 15.98
N ARG A 242 -13.75 8.91 16.07
CA ARG A 242 -14.30 7.56 15.89
C ARG A 242 -14.10 6.99 14.49
N SER A 243 -13.67 7.81 13.54
CA SER A 243 -13.34 7.40 12.19
C SER A 243 -11.83 7.19 11.95
N ARG A 244 -11.03 7.21 13.01
CA ARG A 244 -9.59 6.96 12.92
C ARG A 244 -9.27 5.49 13.06
N ILE A 245 -8.52 4.96 12.10
CA ILE A 245 -7.93 3.62 12.16
C ILE A 245 -6.58 3.68 12.88
N ASN A 246 -6.32 2.68 13.73
CA ASN A 246 -5.06 2.52 14.42
C ASN A 246 -4.00 2.01 13.44
N HIS A 247 -2.88 2.73 13.42
CA HIS A 247 -1.74 2.42 12.61
C HIS A 247 -0.50 2.47 13.51
N GLU A 248 0.03 1.31 13.83
CA GLU A 248 1.16 1.12 14.72
C GLU A 248 2.46 1.23 13.92
N LEU A 249 3.35 2.09 14.38
CA LEU A 249 4.66 2.21 13.80
C LEU A 249 5.62 1.24 14.47
N TYR A 250 6.37 0.47 13.68
CA TYR A 250 7.28 -0.55 14.19
C TYR A 250 8.65 -0.54 13.51
N GLY A 251 9.60 -1.17 14.18
CA GLY A 251 10.92 -1.52 13.67
C GLY A 251 11.26 -2.97 13.98
N SER A 252 12.06 -3.60 13.12
CA SER A 252 12.68 -4.89 13.39
C SER A 252 14.08 -4.96 12.79
N ILE A 253 14.92 -5.85 13.31
CA ILE A 253 16.28 -6.05 12.81
C ILE A 253 16.47 -7.53 12.48
N THR A 254 16.83 -7.81 11.24
CA THR A 254 17.20 -9.15 10.79
C THR A 254 18.68 -9.24 10.48
N SER A 255 19.28 -10.40 10.78
CA SER A 255 20.68 -10.70 10.46
C SER A 255 20.79 -11.38 9.10
N SER A 256 21.85 -11.12 8.33
CA SER A 256 22.10 -11.84 7.07
C SER A 256 22.51 -13.31 7.27
N TYR A 257 22.92 -13.68 8.48
CA TYR A 257 23.38 -15.04 8.83
C TYR A 257 22.25 -16.05 9.05
N THR A 258 21.00 -15.59 9.07
CA THR A 258 19.79 -16.39 9.29
C THR A 258 18.93 -16.34 8.03
N LYS A 259 18.87 -17.45 7.32
CA LYS A 259 17.93 -17.63 6.21
C LYS A 259 16.56 -17.97 6.80
N ASN A 260 15.52 -17.26 6.37
CA ASN A 260 14.09 -17.52 6.64
C ASN A 260 13.52 -16.86 7.91
N TYR A 261 13.47 -15.53 7.93
CA TYR A 261 12.53 -14.84 8.81
C TYR A 261 11.14 -14.84 8.18
N SER A 262 10.11 -14.82 9.04
CA SER A 262 8.72 -14.68 8.60
C SER A 262 8.51 -13.37 7.85
N ASP A 263 7.60 -13.40 6.87
CA ASP A 263 7.11 -12.18 6.22
C ASP A 263 6.29 -11.34 7.21
N ASP A 264 5.70 -11.96 8.24
CA ASP A 264 5.01 -11.24 9.32
C ASP A 264 6.02 -10.50 10.21
N PRO A 265 5.97 -9.15 10.30
CA PRO A 265 6.84 -8.36 11.15
C PRO A 265 6.82 -8.77 12.62
N PHE A 266 5.68 -9.24 13.13
CA PHE A 266 5.51 -9.64 14.52
C PHE A 266 6.29 -10.90 14.89
N GLU A 267 6.63 -11.71 13.89
CA GLU A 267 7.40 -12.94 14.06
C GLU A 267 8.90 -12.74 13.83
N ARG A 268 9.32 -11.53 13.43
CA ARG A 268 10.73 -11.20 13.23
C ARG A 268 11.42 -10.89 14.56
N PRO A 269 12.70 -11.26 14.72
CA PRO A 269 13.45 -10.95 15.93
C PRO A 269 13.62 -9.45 16.11
N MET A 270 13.76 -9.04 17.36
CA MET A 270 13.96 -7.64 17.74
C MET A 270 12.88 -6.72 17.15
N TYR A 271 11.62 -7.19 17.10
CA TYR A 271 10.46 -6.36 16.81
C TYR A 271 10.18 -5.41 17.98
N PHE A 272 9.88 -4.15 17.68
CA PHE A 272 9.45 -3.17 18.67
C PHE A 272 8.56 -2.10 18.04
N LEU A 273 7.64 -1.58 18.87
CA LEU A 273 6.74 -0.49 18.49
C LEU A 273 7.41 0.86 18.81
N PHE A 274 7.57 1.70 17.79
CA PHE A 274 8.05 3.08 17.94
C PHE A 274 6.97 3.99 18.52
N ASN A 275 5.73 3.77 18.11
CA ASN A 275 4.60 4.57 18.55
C ASN A 275 3.35 3.67 18.72
N PRO A 276 3.30 2.88 19.81
CA PRO A 276 2.09 2.16 20.16
C PRO A 276 1.01 3.16 20.53
N HIS A 277 -0.12 3.16 19.81
CA HIS A 277 -1.27 3.96 20.20
C HIS A 277 -2.14 3.14 21.16
N GLN A 278 -2.58 3.76 22.24
CA GLN A 278 -3.53 3.17 23.19
C GLN A 278 -4.93 3.78 23.01
N PRO A 279 -5.99 3.03 23.34
CA PRO A 279 -7.34 3.56 23.35
C PRO A 279 -7.45 4.76 24.29
N HIS A 280 -8.28 5.74 23.94
CA HIS A 280 -8.67 6.79 24.87
C HIS A 280 -9.58 6.18 25.95
N TYR A 281 -9.09 6.13 27.19
CA TYR A 281 -9.91 5.78 28.34
C TYR A 281 -10.81 6.97 28.68
N VAL A 282 -12.11 6.83 28.48
CA VAL A 282 -13.11 7.72 29.07
C VAL A 282 -13.48 7.11 30.42
N TRP A 283 -13.11 7.80 31.50
CA TRP A 283 -13.50 7.44 32.87
C TRP A 283 -14.92 7.94 33.16
#